data_AF-A0A0Q6XIV2-F1
#
_entry.id   AF-A0A0Q6XIV2-F1
#
_cell.length_a   1.000
_cell.length_b   1.000
_cell.length_c   1.000
_cell.angle_alpha   90.00
_cell.angle_beta   90.00
_cell.angle_gamma   90.00
#
_symmetry.space_group_name_H-M   'P 1'
#
loop_
_entity.id
_entity.type
_entity.pdbx_description
1 polymer ?
#
loop_
_entity_poly.entity_id
_entity_poly.type
_entity_poly.pdbx_seq_one_letter_code
_entity_poly.pdbx_strand_id
1 'polypeptide(L)'
;MIALDKDPTTARPVDSGAAHTSGASVVTDPRFQENRTMLRKDITFEHAGPAVTQGEIDALKAALGGIALPTDYERYLLRFNGANPTLTSGDPDRPPILRLWWPAGSAADVSDHAGTLASFYRITGQPETASNLLQTHQDIGHLLPPQTFAFVGDGGGGRYVFDLRPDRFGEVLFWSYQALGSEEDAASDPYHNVAWVASDFIDFINRMERSPTDWNAWEMALPPDSDKDWHPR
;
A
#
# COMPACT_ATOMS: atom_id res chain seq x y z
N MET A 1 -67.60 -8.17 6.58
CA MET A 1 -68.11 -9.56 6.63
C MET A 1 -68.09 -10.09 5.21
N ILE A 2 -66.94 -10.60 4.76
CA ILE A 2 -66.72 -11.20 3.44
C ILE A 2 -65.77 -12.39 3.66
N ALA A 3 -66.10 -13.49 2.99
CA ALA A 3 -65.71 -14.85 3.30
C ALA A 3 -64.22 -15.16 3.08
N LEU A 4 -63.70 -15.98 3.99
CA LEU A 4 -62.45 -16.73 3.89
C LEU A 4 -62.71 -17.96 3.02
N ASP A 5 -61.97 -18.08 1.93
CA ASP A 5 -61.84 -19.33 1.18
C ASP A 5 -60.51 -20.00 1.54
N LYS A 6 -60.60 -21.27 1.92
CA LYS A 6 -59.50 -22.16 2.26
C LYS A 6 -59.39 -23.18 1.15
N ASP A 7 -58.19 -23.43 0.63
CA ASP A 7 -57.84 -24.75 0.08
C ASP A 7 -56.31 -24.93 -0.03
N PRO A 8 -55.80 -26.17 -0.20
CA PRO A 8 -54.79 -26.70 0.71
C PRO A 8 -53.47 -27.09 0.01
N THR A 9 -52.44 -27.22 0.83
CA THR A 9 -51.43 -28.29 0.84
C THR A 9 -50.96 -28.84 -0.52
N THR A 10 -49.78 -28.40 -0.96
CA THR A 10 -48.83 -29.27 -1.68
C THR A 10 -47.45 -29.11 -1.07
N ALA A 11 -47.05 -30.11 -0.30
CA ALA A 11 -45.71 -30.25 0.25
C ALA A 11 -44.71 -30.46 -0.91
N ARG A 12 -43.67 -29.64 -0.97
CA ARG A 12 -42.50 -29.86 -1.83
C ARG A 12 -41.42 -30.60 -1.05
N PRO A 13 -40.70 -31.55 -1.67
CA PRO A 13 -39.64 -32.30 -1.02
C PRO A 13 -38.45 -31.39 -0.69
N VAL A 14 -37.86 -31.65 0.48
CA VAL A 14 -36.62 -31.04 0.97
C VAL A 14 -35.48 -31.68 0.19
N ASP A 15 -34.88 -30.92 -0.74
CA ASP A 15 -33.67 -31.34 -1.45
C ASP A 15 -32.46 -30.90 -0.62
N SER A 16 -31.86 -31.87 0.08
CA SER A 16 -30.64 -31.70 0.86
C SER A 16 -29.45 -31.61 -0.10
N GLY A 17 -29.18 -30.39 -0.59
CA GLY A 17 -28.01 -30.06 -1.38
C GLY A 17 -26.72 -30.21 -0.55
N ALA A 18 -25.89 -31.16 -0.94
CA ALA A 18 -24.58 -31.41 -0.38
C ALA A 18 -23.66 -30.18 -0.53
N ALA A 19 -23.02 -29.79 0.56
CA ALA A 19 -21.96 -28.80 0.57
C ALA A 19 -20.74 -29.32 -0.22
N HIS A 20 -20.57 -28.83 -1.45
CA HIS A 20 -19.30 -28.94 -2.16
C HIS A 20 -18.34 -27.88 -1.60
N THR A 21 -17.53 -28.27 -0.62
CA THR A 21 -16.29 -27.57 -0.28
C THR A 21 -15.31 -27.73 -1.44
N SER A 22 -15.35 -26.80 -2.39
CA SER A 22 -14.29 -26.64 -3.39
C SER A 22 -13.10 -25.96 -2.70
N GLY A 23 -12.23 -26.78 -2.10
CA GLY A 23 -10.90 -26.35 -1.70
C GLY A 23 -10.06 -26.17 -2.95
N ALA A 24 -10.13 -24.99 -3.57
CA ALA A 24 -9.16 -24.56 -4.56
C ALA A 24 -7.83 -24.34 -3.83
N SER A 25 -7.01 -25.38 -3.74
CA SER A 25 -5.59 -25.22 -3.46
C SER A 25 -5.01 -24.40 -4.61
N VAL A 26 -4.81 -23.10 -4.37
CA VAL A 26 -4.01 -22.24 -5.23
C VAL A 26 -2.61 -22.83 -5.24
N VAL A 27 -2.31 -23.58 -6.32
CA VAL A 27 -0.96 -24.05 -6.60
C VAL A 27 -0.12 -22.80 -6.89
N THR A 28 0.48 -22.26 -5.85
CA THR A 28 1.48 -21.19 -5.96
C THR A 28 2.73 -21.82 -6.57
N ASP A 29 3.02 -21.52 -7.83
CA ASP A 29 4.24 -21.96 -8.49
C ASP A 29 5.44 -21.37 -7.72
N PRO A 30 6.33 -22.20 -7.15
CA PRO A 30 7.43 -21.74 -6.30
C PRO A 30 8.41 -20.82 -7.05
N ARG A 31 8.46 -20.86 -8.38
CA ARG A 31 9.28 -19.94 -9.19
C ARG A 31 8.74 -18.50 -9.19
N PHE A 32 7.45 -18.31 -8.95
CA PHE A 32 6.88 -16.98 -8.72
C PHE A 32 7.15 -16.47 -7.31
N GLN A 33 7.35 -17.35 -6.31
CA GLN A 33 7.72 -16.93 -4.96
C GLN A 33 9.21 -16.57 -4.83
N GLU A 34 10.12 -17.29 -5.49
CA GLU A 34 11.55 -16.97 -5.44
C GLU A 34 11.87 -15.56 -5.97
N ASN A 35 11.18 -15.10 -7.02
CA ASN A 35 11.39 -13.75 -7.56
C ASN A 35 10.81 -12.63 -6.69
N ARG A 36 9.81 -12.90 -5.83
CA ARG A 36 9.23 -11.86 -4.95
C ARG A 36 10.18 -11.42 -3.83
N THR A 37 11.18 -12.23 -3.49
CA THR A 37 12.12 -11.92 -2.40
C THR A 37 13.38 -11.18 -2.83
N MET A 38 13.65 -11.06 -4.14
CA MET A 38 14.87 -10.43 -4.63
C MET A 38 14.59 -9.07 -5.26
N LEU A 39 15.39 -8.07 -4.85
CA LEU A 39 15.39 -6.76 -5.49
C LEU A 39 15.92 -6.87 -6.93
N ARG A 40 15.28 -6.15 -7.85
CA ARG A 40 15.78 -6.03 -9.22
C ARG A 40 17.19 -5.45 -9.24
N LYS A 41 18.02 -5.95 -10.15
CA LYS A 41 19.44 -5.58 -10.26
C LYS A 41 19.65 -4.17 -10.82
N ASP A 42 18.64 -3.61 -11.47
CA ASP A 42 18.68 -2.27 -12.03
C ASP A 42 18.27 -1.18 -11.04
N ILE A 43 18.06 -1.52 -9.76
CA ILE A 43 17.73 -0.57 -8.70
C ILE A 43 18.97 -0.24 -7.88
N THR A 44 19.23 1.05 -7.71
CA THR A 44 20.28 1.61 -6.85
C THR A 44 19.68 2.48 -5.77
N PHE A 45 20.39 2.67 -4.66
CA PHE A 45 19.94 3.50 -3.54
C PHE A 45 20.92 4.64 -3.32
N GLU A 46 20.45 5.87 -3.50
CA GLU A 46 21.28 7.07 -3.46
C GLU A 46 20.92 7.94 -2.25
N HIS A 47 21.87 8.81 -1.84
CA HIS A 47 21.65 9.78 -0.77
C HIS A 47 21.17 9.17 0.57
N ALA A 48 21.64 7.97 0.90
CA ALA A 48 21.38 7.37 2.21
C ALA A 48 21.90 8.28 3.33
N GLY A 49 21.17 8.34 4.45
CA GLY A 49 21.65 8.95 5.67
C GLY A 49 22.75 8.13 6.34
N PRO A 50 23.30 8.61 7.48
CA PRO A 50 24.21 7.83 8.31
C PRO A 50 23.58 6.48 8.68
N ALA A 51 24.39 5.42 8.72
CA ALA A 51 23.91 4.10 9.11
C ALA A 51 23.22 4.14 10.48
N VAL A 52 22.11 3.43 10.60
CA VAL A 52 21.35 3.30 11.85
C VAL A 52 21.53 1.90 12.44
N THR A 53 21.38 1.83 13.74
CA THR A 53 21.45 0.62 14.55
C THR A 53 20.06 0.07 14.84
N GLN A 54 19.98 -1.21 15.21
CA GLN A 54 18.71 -1.80 15.66
C GLN A 54 18.12 -1.03 16.86
N GLY A 55 18.97 -0.55 17.78
CA GLY A 55 18.51 0.22 18.93
C GLY A 55 17.84 1.55 18.55
N GLU A 56 18.27 2.19 17.46
CA GLU A 56 17.60 3.40 16.95
C GLU A 56 16.26 3.08 16.29
N ILE A 57 16.15 1.95 15.57
CA ILE A 57 14.87 1.47 15.02
C ILE A 57 13.90 1.12 16.15
N ASP A 58 14.38 0.46 17.21
CA ASP A 58 13.55 0.10 18.37
C ASP A 58 13.10 1.35 19.15
N ALA A 59 13.97 2.36 19.29
CA ALA A 59 13.62 3.65 19.88
C ALA A 59 12.55 4.38 19.05
N LEU A 60 12.66 4.37 17.72
CA LEU A 60 11.63 4.90 16.83
C LEU A 60 10.30 4.18 17.04
N LYS A 61 10.28 2.83 16.99
CA LYS A 61 9.07 2.03 17.21
C LYS A 61 8.41 2.36 18.55
N ALA A 62 9.20 2.48 19.62
CA ALA A 62 8.72 2.88 20.93
C ALA A 62 8.12 4.30 20.94
N ALA A 63 8.78 5.27 20.30
CA ALA A 63 8.29 6.64 20.19
C ALA A 63 6.98 6.76 19.39
N LEU A 64 6.76 5.83 18.46
CA LEU A 64 5.54 5.70 17.66
C LEU A 64 4.45 4.88 18.35
N GLY A 65 4.55 4.63 19.67
CA GLY A 65 3.55 3.89 20.42
C GLY A 65 3.70 2.36 20.37
N GLY A 66 4.90 1.87 20.02
CA GLY A 66 5.22 0.44 20.01
C GLY A 66 4.76 -0.28 18.74
N ILE A 67 4.69 0.41 17.60
CA ILE A 67 4.33 -0.24 16.33
C ILE A 67 5.34 -1.30 15.92
N ALA A 68 4.88 -2.28 15.16
CA ALA A 68 5.74 -3.19 14.41
C ALA A 68 5.97 -2.64 13.00
N LEU A 69 7.21 -2.73 12.50
CA LEU A 69 7.53 -2.41 11.11
C LEU A 69 7.63 -3.71 10.29
N PRO A 70 7.35 -3.67 8.97
CA PRO A 70 7.60 -4.81 8.10
C PRO A 70 9.08 -5.22 8.14
N THR A 71 9.33 -6.54 8.25
CA THR A 71 10.69 -7.09 8.44
C THR A 71 11.66 -6.62 7.35
N ASP A 72 11.23 -6.58 6.09
CA ASP A 72 12.09 -6.16 4.98
C ASP A 72 12.37 -4.66 4.99
N TYR A 73 11.44 -3.85 5.52
CA TYR A 73 11.68 -2.43 5.73
C TYR A 73 12.68 -2.17 6.88
N GLU A 74 12.62 -2.94 7.96
CA GLU A 74 13.65 -2.86 9.02
C GLU A 74 15.04 -3.21 8.48
N ARG A 75 15.16 -4.29 7.69
CA ARG A 75 16.41 -4.66 7.02
C ARG A 75 16.90 -3.56 6.08
N TYR A 76 15.98 -2.92 5.35
CA TYR A 76 16.30 -1.77 4.52
C TYR A 76 16.86 -0.63 5.36
N LEU A 77 16.20 -0.24 6.46
CA LEU A 77 16.64 0.86 7.31
C LEU A 77 18.04 0.65 7.89
N LEU A 78 18.34 -0.57 8.36
CA LEU A 78 19.68 -0.94 8.85
C LEU A 78 20.77 -0.76 7.80
N ARG A 79 20.44 -0.90 6.51
CA ARG A 79 21.38 -0.76 5.40
C ARG A 79 21.39 0.65 4.82
N PHE A 80 20.25 1.30 4.80
CA PHE A 80 19.97 2.57 4.16
C PHE A 80 19.01 3.37 5.06
N ASN A 81 19.56 4.26 5.89
CA ASN A 81 18.77 5.17 6.70
C ASN A 81 18.11 6.24 5.82
N GLY A 82 16.94 5.90 5.32
CA GLY A 82 16.44 6.48 4.08
C GLY A 82 17.40 6.21 2.92
N ALA A 83 16.97 6.56 1.72
CA ALA A 83 17.72 6.62 0.47
C ALA A 83 16.66 6.78 -0.62
N ASN A 84 17.04 7.41 -1.71
CA ASN A 84 16.15 7.50 -2.86
C ASN A 84 16.48 6.31 -3.76
N PRO A 85 15.55 5.36 -3.94
CA PRO A 85 15.77 4.33 -4.94
C PRO A 85 15.70 4.96 -6.34
N THR A 86 16.65 4.59 -7.19
CA THR A 86 16.78 5.07 -8.56
C THR A 86 16.91 3.87 -9.50
N LEU A 87 16.42 4.02 -10.73
CA LEU A 87 16.59 3.00 -11.77
C LEU A 87 17.84 3.30 -12.59
N THR A 88 18.76 2.35 -12.71
CA THR A 88 20.02 2.53 -13.46
C THR A 88 19.81 2.82 -14.95
N SER A 89 18.65 2.47 -15.51
CA SER A 89 18.28 2.72 -16.90
C SER A 89 17.25 3.86 -17.02
N GLY A 90 17.39 4.68 -18.07
CA GLY A 90 16.47 5.78 -18.44
C GLY A 90 16.88 7.18 -17.93
N ASP A 91 15.98 8.16 -18.06
CA ASP A 91 16.25 9.59 -17.80
C ASP A 91 16.47 9.85 -16.29
N PRO A 92 17.70 10.19 -15.84
CA PRO A 92 18.01 10.38 -14.42
C PRO A 92 17.28 11.58 -13.79
N ASP A 93 16.81 12.53 -14.59
CA ASP A 93 16.15 13.75 -14.09
C ASP A 93 14.68 13.51 -13.74
N ARG A 94 14.14 12.33 -14.06
CA ARG A 94 12.76 11.96 -13.70
C ARG A 94 12.75 11.03 -12.49
N PRO A 95 11.97 11.35 -11.44
CA PRO A 95 11.79 10.43 -10.33
C PRO A 95 11.10 9.14 -10.82
N PRO A 96 11.37 7.98 -10.21
CA PRO A 96 10.59 6.79 -10.47
C PRO A 96 9.12 7.05 -10.14
N ILE A 97 8.24 6.36 -10.85
CA ILE A 97 6.81 6.33 -10.61
C ILE A 97 6.40 4.93 -10.19
N LEU A 98 5.28 4.88 -9.47
CA LEU A 98 4.59 3.67 -9.07
C LEU A 98 3.14 3.77 -9.50
N ARG A 99 2.57 2.63 -9.81
CA ARG A 99 1.16 2.56 -10.14
C ARG A 99 0.28 2.61 -8.91
N LEU A 100 -0.82 3.33 -9.05
CA LEU A 100 -1.85 3.49 -8.03
C LEU A 100 -3.11 2.79 -8.50
N TRP A 101 -3.62 1.88 -7.67
CA TRP A 101 -4.89 1.20 -7.90
C TRP A 101 -5.92 1.67 -6.89
N TRP A 102 -6.79 2.57 -7.34
CA TRP A 102 -7.85 3.15 -6.54
C TRP A 102 -9.05 2.18 -6.40
N PRO A 103 -9.78 2.21 -5.28
CA PRO A 103 -11.11 1.61 -5.22
C PRO A 103 -12.00 2.20 -6.32
N ALA A 104 -12.77 1.34 -6.97
CA ALA A 104 -13.75 1.76 -7.94
C ALA A 104 -14.73 2.77 -7.32
N GLY A 105 -14.88 3.92 -7.97
CA GLY A 105 -15.78 4.98 -7.50
C GLY A 105 -15.21 5.86 -6.39
N SER A 106 -13.94 5.68 -5.99
CA SER A 106 -13.27 6.65 -5.12
C SER A 106 -13.08 7.98 -5.85
N ALA A 107 -13.06 9.08 -5.09
CA ALA A 107 -12.89 10.42 -5.65
C ALA A 107 -11.54 10.61 -6.37
N ALA A 108 -10.54 9.80 -6.03
CA ALA A 108 -9.20 9.84 -6.60
C ALA A 108 -9.02 8.97 -7.85
N ASP A 109 -9.98 8.08 -8.16
CA ASP A 109 -9.94 7.19 -9.33
C ASP A 109 -9.89 7.95 -10.67
N VAL A 110 -10.28 9.22 -10.69
CA VAL A 110 -10.42 10.02 -11.93
C VAL A 110 -9.20 10.87 -12.29
N SER A 111 -8.20 11.02 -11.42
CA SER A 111 -7.14 12.02 -11.66
C SER A 111 -5.72 11.47 -11.74
N ASP A 112 -5.35 10.43 -10.99
CA ASP A 112 -3.93 10.03 -10.88
C ASP A 112 -3.74 8.52 -10.75
N HIS A 113 -3.39 7.84 -11.85
CA HIS A 113 -3.04 6.41 -11.82
C HIS A 113 -1.57 6.14 -11.46
N ALA A 114 -0.78 7.20 -11.23
CA ALA A 114 0.64 7.10 -10.93
C ALA A 114 1.05 8.05 -9.80
N GLY A 115 1.86 7.56 -8.87
CA GLY A 115 2.51 8.36 -7.84
C GLY A 115 4.00 8.46 -8.14
N THR A 116 4.60 9.64 -7.96
CA THR A 116 6.06 9.79 -7.98
C THR A 116 6.66 9.27 -6.68
N LEU A 117 7.90 8.81 -6.73
CA LEU A 117 8.66 8.36 -5.58
C LEU A 117 9.79 9.36 -5.32
N ALA A 118 9.61 10.26 -4.35
CA ALA A 118 10.57 11.33 -4.11
C ALA A 118 11.63 10.94 -3.09
N SER A 119 11.25 10.74 -1.82
CA SER A 119 12.25 10.46 -0.77
C SER A 119 11.74 9.64 0.40
N PHE A 120 12.55 8.65 0.77
CA PHE A 120 12.32 7.82 1.94
C PHE A 120 12.69 8.59 3.19
N TYR A 121 11.83 8.50 4.19
CA TYR A 121 12.05 9.19 5.44
C TYR A 121 13.18 8.54 6.23
N ARG A 122 13.98 9.39 6.87
CA ARG A 122 15.11 8.96 7.70
C ARG A 122 14.67 8.83 9.15
N ILE A 123 15.32 7.96 9.90
CA ILE A 123 15.19 7.91 11.37
C ILE A 123 15.97 9.07 12.00
N THR A 124 17.18 9.29 11.50
CA THR A 124 18.12 10.29 12.00
C THR A 124 18.69 11.11 10.85
N GLY A 125 18.99 12.38 11.09
CA GLY A 125 19.55 13.28 10.07
C GLY A 125 19.35 14.74 10.41
N GLN A 126 20.06 15.61 9.69
CA GLN A 126 19.91 17.06 9.81
C GLN A 126 18.46 17.45 9.43
N PRO A 127 17.68 18.08 10.33
CA PRO A 127 16.26 18.36 10.13
C PRO A 127 15.97 19.25 8.92
N GLU A 128 16.96 19.98 8.42
CA GLU A 128 16.80 20.96 7.34
C GLU A 128 16.79 20.33 5.94
N THR A 129 17.18 19.05 5.77
CA THR A 129 17.45 18.48 4.44
C THR A 129 16.71 17.19 4.12
N ALA A 130 16.11 16.54 5.11
CA ALA A 130 15.38 15.29 4.90
C ALA A 130 14.18 15.21 5.85
N SER A 131 13.05 14.75 5.30
CA SER A 131 11.87 14.42 6.11
C SER A 131 12.21 13.26 7.07
N ASN A 132 11.89 13.45 8.35
CA ASN A 132 12.14 12.50 9.42
C ASN A 132 10.87 11.65 9.68
N LEU A 133 11.02 10.35 9.91
CA LEU A 133 9.91 9.41 10.15
C LEU A 133 9.06 9.82 11.37
N LEU A 134 9.70 10.12 12.50
CA LEU A 134 9.00 10.51 13.73
C LEU A 134 8.31 11.86 13.58
N GLN A 135 9.03 12.86 13.03
CA GLN A 135 8.44 14.18 12.80
C GLN A 135 7.24 14.09 11.84
N THR A 136 7.37 13.35 10.75
CA THR A 136 6.28 13.16 9.78
C THR A 136 5.07 12.51 10.46
N HIS A 137 5.29 11.49 11.28
CA HIS A 137 4.21 10.87 12.04
C HIS A 137 3.54 11.86 13.01
N GLN A 138 4.30 12.72 13.68
CA GLN A 138 3.75 13.76 14.56
C GLN A 138 2.95 14.80 13.80
N ASP A 139 3.42 15.21 12.62
CA ASP A 139 2.81 16.27 11.82
C ASP A 139 1.51 15.83 11.16
N ILE A 140 1.48 14.63 10.56
CA ILE A 140 0.35 14.18 9.73
C ILE A 140 -0.30 12.89 10.22
N GLY A 141 0.19 12.24 11.27
CA GLY A 141 -0.33 10.95 11.73
C GLY A 141 -1.82 10.99 12.10
N HIS A 142 -2.33 12.15 12.51
CA HIS A 142 -3.75 12.36 12.79
C HIS A 142 -4.64 12.43 11.53
N LEU A 143 -4.05 12.63 10.36
CA LEU A 143 -4.74 12.65 9.05
C LEU A 143 -4.62 11.32 8.30
N LEU A 144 -3.68 10.46 8.73
CA LEU A 144 -3.48 9.17 8.11
C LEU A 144 -4.60 8.20 8.50
N PRO A 145 -4.94 7.23 7.63
CA PRO A 145 -5.84 6.16 8.01
C PRO A 145 -5.32 5.43 9.27
N PRO A 146 -6.20 4.93 10.14
CA PRO A 146 -5.80 4.22 11.35
C PRO A 146 -4.92 3.02 10.99
N GLN A 147 -3.99 2.66 11.88
CA GLN A 147 -3.09 1.52 11.64
C GLN A 147 -2.31 1.64 10.33
N THR A 148 -1.87 2.84 9.98
CA THR A 148 -0.93 3.05 8.88
C THR A 148 0.33 3.77 9.33
N PHE A 149 1.39 3.64 8.56
CA PHE A 149 2.66 4.30 8.83
C PHE A 149 3.30 4.84 7.56
N ALA A 150 3.39 6.18 7.45
CA ALA A 150 4.02 6.84 6.32
C ALA A 150 5.54 6.69 6.34
N PHE A 151 6.11 6.25 5.22
CA PHE A 151 7.55 5.98 5.11
C PHE A 151 8.22 6.62 3.88
N VAL A 152 7.43 7.12 2.91
CA VAL A 152 7.93 7.84 1.73
C VAL A 152 7.00 8.99 1.36
N GLY A 153 7.58 10.12 0.95
CA GLY A 153 6.86 11.22 0.29
C GLY A 153 6.96 11.14 -1.24
N ASP A 154 5.91 11.59 -1.92
CA ASP A 154 5.85 11.67 -3.39
C ASP A 154 6.38 12.99 -3.97
N GLY A 155 6.52 14.04 -3.14
CA GLY A 155 6.88 15.40 -3.55
C GLY A 155 5.68 16.30 -3.90
N GLY A 156 4.49 15.73 -4.06
CA GLY A 156 3.21 16.41 -4.34
C GLY A 156 2.24 16.50 -3.15
N GLY A 157 2.64 15.96 -1.99
CA GLY A 157 1.85 15.95 -0.76
C GLY A 157 1.30 14.57 -0.40
N GLY A 158 1.27 13.62 -1.33
CA GLY A 158 0.94 12.22 -1.08
C GLY A 158 2.01 11.48 -0.29
N ARG A 159 1.62 10.34 0.26
CA ARG A 159 2.47 9.49 1.10
C ARG A 159 2.32 8.04 0.69
N TYR A 160 3.42 7.32 0.62
CA TYR A 160 3.36 5.87 0.69
C TYR A 160 3.36 5.46 2.15
N VAL A 161 2.39 4.62 2.50
CA VAL A 161 2.16 4.15 3.86
C VAL A 161 2.16 2.64 3.89
N PHE A 162 2.66 2.04 4.98
CA PHE A 162 2.40 0.64 5.26
C PHE A 162 1.03 0.49 5.89
N ASP A 163 0.30 -0.55 5.49
CA ASP A 163 -0.84 -1.05 6.23
C ASP A 163 -0.33 -1.89 7.42
N LEU A 164 -0.76 -1.56 8.64
CA LEU A 164 -0.39 -2.26 9.87
C LEU A 164 -1.54 -3.11 10.42
N ARG A 165 -2.67 -3.23 9.68
CA ARG A 165 -3.74 -4.15 10.05
C ARG A 165 -3.25 -5.60 10.03
N PRO A 166 -3.63 -6.44 10.99
CA PRO A 166 -3.11 -7.81 11.09
C PRO A 166 -3.31 -8.68 9.85
N ASP A 167 -4.40 -8.46 9.10
CA ASP A 167 -4.75 -9.21 7.88
C ASP A 167 -4.07 -8.69 6.62
N ARG A 168 -3.42 -7.52 6.69
CA ARG A 168 -2.79 -6.81 5.56
C ARG A 168 -1.40 -6.28 5.86
N PHE A 169 -0.79 -6.79 6.94
CA PHE A 169 0.40 -6.22 7.52
C PHE A 169 1.56 -6.16 6.51
N GLY A 170 2.04 -4.95 6.25
CA GLY A 170 3.17 -4.67 5.37
C GLY A 170 2.80 -4.40 3.91
N GLU A 171 1.53 -4.48 3.54
CA GLU A 171 1.07 -3.95 2.24
C GLU A 171 1.43 -2.47 2.12
N VAL A 172 1.76 -2.05 0.90
CA VAL A 172 2.07 -0.64 0.61
C VAL A 172 0.88 -0.01 -0.09
N LEU A 173 0.41 1.07 0.53
CA LEU A 173 -0.68 1.91 0.05
C LEU A 173 -0.15 3.30 -0.29
N PHE A 174 -0.89 4.02 -1.11
CA PHE A 174 -0.67 5.44 -1.38
C PHE A 174 -1.83 6.25 -0.83
N TRP A 175 -1.55 7.15 0.10
CA TRP A 175 -2.50 8.10 0.64
C TRP A 175 -2.33 9.45 -0.06
N SER A 176 -3.41 9.98 -0.64
CA SER A 176 -3.41 11.27 -1.32
C SER A 176 -3.97 12.37 -0.43
N TYR A 177 -3.11 13.31 -0.03
CA TYR A 177 -3.54 14.51 0.68
C TYR A 177 -4.52 15.36 -0.15
N GLN A 178 -4.34 15.38 -1.48
CA GLN A 178 -5.19 16.17 -2.38
C GLN A 178 -6.61 15.61 -2.48
N ALA A 179 -6.78 14.31 -2.24
CA ALA A 179 -8.07 13.63 -2.25
C ALA A 179 -8.66 13.44 -0.84
N LEU A 180 -8.04 13.99 0.21
CA LEU A 180 -8.48 13.82 1.61
C LEU A 180 -9.90 14.35 1.89
N GLY A 181 -10.42 15.25 1.05
CA GLY A 181 -11.72 15.86 1.26
C GLY A 181 -11.78 16.69 2.54
N SER A 182 -12.87 16.57 3.27
CA SER A 182 -13.06 17.18 4.59
C SER A 182 -12.69 16.23 5.73
N GLU A 183 -12.52 16.75 6.95
CA GLU A 183 -12.33 15.92 8.14
C GLU A 183 -13.51 14.96 8.39
N GLU A 184 -14.73 15.33 7.97
CA GLU A 184 -15.91 14.48 8.06
C GLU A 184 -15.82 13.28 7.10
N ASP A 185 -15.33 13.51 5.88
CA ASP A 185 -15.09 12.44 4.91
C ASP A 185 -14.06 11.45 5.46
N ALA A 186 -12.93 11.95 5.98
CA ALA A 186 -11.89 11.14 6.60
C ALA A 186 -12.37 10.39 7.86
N ALA A 187 -13.31 10.95 8.63
CA ALA A 187 -13.88 10.25 9.78
C ALA A 187 -14.88 9.15 9.38
N SER A 188 -15.63 9.36 8.29
CA SER A 188 -16.66 8.43 7.82
C SER A 188 -16.09 7.24 7.06
N ASP A 189 -15.06 7.48 6.24
CA ASP A 189 -14.30 6.47 5.49
C ASP A 189 -12.81 6.84 5.52
N PRO A 190 -12.06 6.37 6.54
CA PRO A 190 -10.65 6.74 6.71
C PRO A 190 -9.72 6.34 5.56
N TYR A 191 -10.18 5.52 4.61
CA TYR A 191 -9.38 5.03 3.50
C TYR A 191 -9.92 5.48 2.13
N HIS A 192 -10.92 6.38 2.07
CA HIS A 192 -11.51 6.85 0.81
C HIS A 192 -10.49 7.48 -0.16
N ASN A 193 -9.39 8.02 0.37
CA ASN A 193 -8.32 8.67 -0.37
C ASN A 193 -7.03 7.83 -0.42
N VAL A 194 -7.18 6.50 -0.37
CA VAL A 194 -6.07 5.55 -0.41
C VAL A 194 -6.14 4.64 -1.63
N ALA A 195 -5.02 4.48 -2.32
CA ALA A 195 -4.82 3.50 -3.38
C ALA A 195 -3.95 2.35 -2.90
N TRP A 196 -4.17 1.15 -3.44
CA TRP A 196 -3.21 0.06 -3.31
C TRP A 196 -2.02 0.28 -4.25
N VAL A 197 -0.82 -0.17 -3.84
CA VAL A 197 0.42 -0.07 -4.64
C VAL A 197 1.14 -1.41 -4.76
N ALA A 198 1.36 -2.09 -3.62
CA ALA A 198 2.12 -3.33 -3.60
C ALA A 198 1.75 -4.21 -2.40
N SER A 199 2.05 -5.50 -2.55
CA SER A 199 1.77 -6.52 -1.53
C SER A 199 2.72 -6.45 -0.33
N ASP A 200 3.95 -5.97 -0.53
CA ASP A 200 4.96 -5.80 0.51
C ASP A 200 6.02 -4.78 0.08
N PHE A 201 7.03 -4.57 0.93
CA PHE A 201 8.13 -3.64 0.67
C PHE A 201 9.00 -4.01 -0.53
N ILE A 202 9.28 -5.30 -0.75
CA ILE A 202 10.15 -5.73 -1.85
C ILE A 202 9.40 -5.62 -3.18
N ASP A 203 8.14 -6.03 -3.21
CA ASP A 203 7.22 -5.85 -4.34
C ASP A 203 7.08 -4.35 -4.69
N PHE A 204 6.94 -3.48 -3.67
CA PHE A 204 6.91 -2.03 -3.85
C PHE A 204 8.14 -1.50 -4.57
N ILE A 205 9.35 -1.84 -4.10
CA ILE A 205 10.59 -1.41 -4.74
C ILE A 205 10.69 -1.99 -6.16
N ASN A 206 10.30 -3.24 -6.36
CA ASN A 206 10.40 -3.88 -7.68
C ASN A 206 9.43 -3.33 -8.74
N ARG A 207 8.35 -2.68 -8.31
CA ARG A 207 7.33 -2.06 -9.18
C ARG A 207 7.69 -0.67 -9.69
N MET A 208 8.81 -0.10 -9.26
CA MET A 208 9.23 1.21 -9.77
C MET A 208 9.47 1.15 -11.28
N GLU A 209 8.97 2.18 -11.96
CA GLU A 209 9.16 2.42 -13.38
C GLU A 209 9.60 3.86 -13.61
N ARG A 210 10.30 4.17 -14.70
CA ARG A 210 10.57 5.59 -15.06
C ARG A 210 9.46 6.20 -15.93
N SER A 211 8.90 5.37 -16.79
CA SER A 211 7.77 5.70 -17.66
C SER A 211 7.23 4.38 -18.18
N PRO A 212 5.90 4.20 -18.23
CA PRO A 212 5.30 3.11 -18.96
C PRO A 212 5.67 3.25 -20.43
N THR A 213 5.87 2.12 -21.11
CA THR A 213 6.08 2.11 -22.57
C THR A 213 4.77 2.36 -23.31
N ASP A 214 3.66 1.96 -22.70
CA ASP A 214 2.29 2.18 -23.18
C ASP A 214 1.43 2.59 -21.97
N TRP A 215 1.10 3.88 -21.89
CA TRP A 215 0.31 4.44 -20.80
C TRP A 215 -1.09 3.83 -20.72
N ASN A 216 -1.73 3.56 -21.86
CA ASN A 216 -3.09 3.01 -21.87
C ASN A 216 -3.10 1.57 -21.36
N ALA A 217 -2.17 0.74 -21.84
CA ALA A 217 -2.05 -0.64 -21.36
C ALA A 217 -1.67 -0.68 -19.87
N TRP A 218 -0.81 0.27 -19.46
CA TRP A 218 -0.42 0.41 -18.08
C TRP A 218 -1.62 0.80 -17.21
N GLU A 219 -2.39 1.83 -17.54
CA GLU A 219 -3.59 2.27 -16.81
C GLU A 219 -4.70 1.20 -16.74
N MET A 220 -4.80 0.33 -17.75
CA MET A 220 -5.84 -0.70 -17.81
C MET A 220 -5.49 -2.00 -17.09
N ALA A 221 -4.23 -2.23 -16.72
CA ALA A 221 -3.86 -3.50 -16.09
C ALA A 221 -4.45 -3.63 -14.67
N LEU A 222 -5.02 -4.77 -14.31
CA LEU A 222 -5.52 -4.95 -12.94
C LEU A 222 -4.35 -5.11 -11.94
N PRO A 223 -4.55 -4.87 -10.64
CA PRO A 223 -3.56 -5.22 -9.64
C PRO A 223 -3.22 -6.71 -9.78
N PRO A 224 -1.93 -7.12 -9.77
CA PRO A 224 -1.52 -8.50 -10.02
C PRO A 224 -2.11 -9.51 -9.04
N ASP A 225 -2.40 -9.08 -7.81
CA ASP A 225 -3.00 -9.90 -6.75
C ASP A 225 -4.44 -9.45 -6.41
N SER A 226 -5.11 -8.73 -7.32
CA SER A 226 -6.53 -8.38 -7.13
C SER A 226 -7.43 -9.58 -7.41
N ASP A 227 -7.86 -10.23 -6.34
CA ASP A 227 -9.31 -10.40 -6.23
C ASP A 227 -9.91 -9.00 -6.41
N LYS A 228 -10.71 -8.80 -7.46
CA LYS A 228 -11.04 -7.53 -8.14
C LYS A 228 -11.65 -6.40 -7.28
N ASP A 229 -11.69 -6.61 -5.98
CA ASP A 229 -12.42 -5.86 -4.98
C ASP A 229 -11.43 -5.45 -3.87
N TRP A 230 -10.33 -4.75 -4.21
CA TRP A 230 -9.55 -4.07 -3.16
C TRP A 230 -10.47 -3.02 -2.55
N HIS A 231 -11.06 -3.38 -1.42
CA HIS A 231 -11.80 -2.49 -0.57
C HIS A 231 -11.03 -2.38 0.74
N PRO A 232 -10.73 -1.16 1.21
CA PRO A 232 -10.39 -0.99 2.61
C PRO A 232 -11.64 -1.43 3.40
N ARG A 233 -11.58 -2.60 4.04
CA ARG A 233 -12.61 -3.03 4.98
C ARG A 233 -12.57 -2.18 6.24
#